data_AF-A0A644V500-F1
#
_entry.id   AF-A0A644V500-F1
#
_cell.length_a   1.000
_cell.length_b   1.000
_cell.length_c   1.000
_cell.angle_alpha   90.00
_cell.angle_beta   90.00
_cell.angle_gamma   90.00
#
_symmetry.space_group_name_H-M   'P 1'
#
loop_
_entity.id
_entity.type
_entity.pdbx_description
1 polymer ?
#
loop_
_entity_poly.entity_id
_entity_poly.type
_entity_poly.pdbx_seq_one_letter_code
_entity_poly.pdbx_strand_id
1 'polypeptide(L)' 'MIYEAMKMQNIIRAPFDGTVEQIFVKTGEKVAKGVVMMYLKSDVEFVYEDINDDLSAIVPDPVV' A
#
# COMPACT_ATOMS: atom_id res chain seq x y z
N MET A 1 3.45 9.22 0.95
CA MET A 1 4.89 9.17 1.30
C MET A 1 5.72 9.75 0.15
N ILE A 2 6.88 10.34 0.41
CA ILE A 2 7.79 10.86 -0.62
C ILE A 2 9.11 10.09 -0.52
N TYR A 3 9.62 9.59 -1.64
CA TYR A 3 10.85 8.80 -1.75
C TYR A 3 11.76 9.41 -2.81
N GLU A 4 13.07 9.41 -2.60
CA GLU A 4 14.02 9.94 -3.59
C GLU A 4 14.80 8.81 -4.27
N ALA A 5 14.81 8.81 -5.60
CA ALA A 5 15.63 7.93 -6.40
C ALA A 5 16.37 8.73 -7.47
N MET A 6 17.70 8.60 -7.54
CA MET A 6 18.52 9.22 -8.59
C MET A 6 18.27 10.73 -8.79
N LYS A 7 18.15 11.49 -7.68
CA LYS A 7 17.84 12.94 -7.64
C LYS A 7 16.42 13.30 -8.07
N MET A 8 15.53 12.31 -8.17
CA MET A 8 14.12 12.49 -8.48
C MET A 8 13.27 12.14 -7.26
N GLN A 9 12.32 13.00 -6.92
CA GLN A 9 11.34 12.75 -5.87
C GLN A 9 10.12 12.04 -6.46
N ASN A 10 9.81 10.87 -5.92
CA ASN A 10 8.66 10.06 -6.24
C ASN A 10 7.64 10.15 -5.12
N ILE A 11 6.39 10.41 -5.48
CA ILE A 11 5.26 10.44 -4.54
C ILE A 11 4.62 9.06 -4.55
N ILE A 12 4.69 8.37 -3.40
CA ILE A 12 3.96 7.13 -3.15
C ILE A 12 2.60 7.54 -2.59
N ARG A 13 1.56 7.32 -3.40
CA ARG A 13 0.16 7.54 -3.04
C ARG A 13 -0.38 6.30 -2.32
N ALA A 14 -1.26 6.51 -1.34
CA ALA A 14 -1.97 5.41 -0.71
C ALA A 14 -2.91 4.76 -1.75
N PRO A 15 -3.00 3.43 -1.80
CA PRO A 15 -3.90 2.73 -2.71
C PRO A 15 -5.38 2.83 -2.30
N PHE A 16 -5.65 3.07 -1.00
CA PHE A 16 -6.98 3.17 -0.40
C PHE A 16 -6.91 4.04 0.86
N ASP A 17 -8.08 4.42 1.38
CA ASP A 17 -8.21 5.13 2.66
C ASP A 17 -7.93 4.17 3.84
N GLY A 18 -7.12 4.64 4.77
CA GLY A 18 -6.62 3.78 5.83
C GLY A 18 -5.78 4.51 6.87
N THR A 19 -5.53 3.79 7.96
CA THR A 19 -4.71 4.25 9.07
C THR A 19 -3.31 3.62 9.02
N VAL A 20 -2.27 4.45 9.20
CA VAL A 20 -0.88 3.96 9.28
C VAL A 20 -0.69 3.17 10.56
N GLU A 21 -0.44 1.87 10.45
CA GLU A 21 -0.24 0.99 11.59
C GLU A 21 1.21 1.02 12.09
N GLN A 22 2.17 0.97 11.15
CA GLN A 22 3.59 0.97 11.50
C GLN A 22 4.45 1.54 10.39
N ILE A 23 5.53 2.21 10.76
CA ILE A 23 6.57 2.72 9.84
C ILE A 23 7.90 2.04 10.22
N PHE A 24 8.54 1.42 9.24
CA PHE A 24 9.79 0.66 9.42
C PHE A 24 11.05 1.45 9.05
N VAL A 25 10.88 2.64 8.49
CA VAL A 25 11.97 3.44 7.93
C VAL A 25 12.03 4.83 8.55
N LYS A 26 13.21 5.44 8.52
CA LYS A 26 13.43 6.82 8.95
C LYS A 26 13.65 7.74 7.76
N THR A 27 13.43 9.04 7.97
CA THR A 27 13.73 10.05 6.94
C THR A 27 15.21 10.01 6.56
N GLY A 28 15.48 9.97 5.25
CA GLY A 28 16.85 9.92 4.70
C GLY A 28 17.49 8.52 4.73
N GLU A 29 16.80 7.50 5.23
CA GLU A 29 17.28 6.13 5.21
C GLU A 29 17.34 5.58 3.77
N LYS A 30 18.44 4.91 3.44
CA LYS A 30 18.62 4.26 2.14
C LYS A 30 17.97 2.89 2.17
N VAL A 31 16.96 2.69 1.33
CA VAL A 31 16.22 1.43 1.21
C VAL A 31 16.51 0.74 -0.13
N ALA A 32 16.57 -0.59 -0.11
CA ALA A 32 16.70 -1.40 -1.33
C ALA A 32 15.33 -1.70 -1.94
N LYS A 33 15.29 -2.13 -3.21
CA LYS A 33 14.05 -2.56 -3.86
C LYS A 33 13.45 -3.76 -3.12
N GLY A 34 12.14 -3.71 -2.86
CA GLY A 34 11.41 -4.79 -2.20
C GLY A 34 11.40 -4.73 -0.67
N VAL A 35 12.03 -3.73 -0.07
CA VAL A 35 11.96 -3.51 1.39
C VAL A 35 10.60 -2.94 1.77
N VAL A 36 10.00 -3.52 2.82
CA VAL A 36 8.76 -3.02 3.41
C VAL A 36 9.05 -1.72 4.17
N MET A 37 8.35 -0.64 3.81
CA MET A 37 8.55 0.68 4.44
C MET A 37 7.50 1.00 5.50
N MET A 38 6.26 0.53 5.30
CA MET A 38 5.16 0.78 6.22
C MET A 38 4.08 -0.29 6.09
N TYR A 39 3.28 -0.45 7.14
CA TYR A 39 1.98 -1.10 7.08
C TYR A 39 0.87 -0.05 7.14
N LEU A 40 -0.07 -0.19 6.21
CA LEU A 40 -1.28 0.62 6.10
C LEU A 40 -2.46 -0.32 6.30
N LYS A 41 -3.26 -0.05 7.33
CA LYS A 41 -4.51 -0.76 7.59
C LYS A 41 -5.63 -0.05 6.86
N SER A 42 -6.42 -0.80 6.08
CA SER A 42 -7.61 -0.25 5.42
C SER A 42 -8.69 0.10 6.45
N ASP A 43 -9.37 1.23 6.24
CA ASP A 43 -10.53 1.60 7.05
C ASP A 43 -11.79 0.83 6.61
N VAL A 44 -11.73 0.16 5.46
CA VAL A 44 -12.78 -0.71 4.90
C VAL A 44 -12.31 -2.17 4.91
N GLU A 45 -13.17 -3.09 5.32
CA GLU A 45 -12.91 -4.54 5.24
C GLU A 45 -12.93 -4.99 3.77
N PHE A 46 -11.88 -5.67 3.31
CA PHE A 46 -11.87 -6.29 1.99
C PHE A 46 -12.62 -7.62 2.06
N VAL A 47 -13.84 -7.67 1.50
CA VAL A 47 -14.58 -8.92 1.35
C VAL A 47 -14.06 -9.64 0.11
N TYR A 48 -13.48 -10.82 0.31
CA TYR A 48 -13.20 -11.75 -0.78
C TYR A 48 -14.38 -12.72 -0.87
N GLU A 49 -15.20 -12.61 -1.92
CA GLU A 49 -16.06 -13.72 -2.30
C GLU A 49 -15.20 -14.75 -3.03
N ASP A 50 -15.22 -16.00 -2.57
CA ASP A 50 -14.50 -17.12 -3.17
C ASP A 50 -15.08 -17.42 -4.56
N ILE A 51 -14.59 -16.72 -5.58
CA ILE A 51 -14.92 -17.01 -6.98
C ILE A 51 -14.03 -18.18 -7.42
N ASN A 52 -14.67 -19.28 -7.80
CA ASN A 52 -14.03 -20.51 -8.26
C ASN A 52 -12.91 -20.29 -9.29
N ASP A 53 -11.72 -20.81 -8.97
CA ASP A 53 -10.62 -21.37 -9.78
C ASP A 53 -10.03 -20.66 -11.03
N ASP A 54 -10.38 -19.41 -11.37
CA ASP A 54 -9.71 -18.70 -12.48
C ASP A 54 -9.72 -17.17 -12.28
N LEU A 55 -8.50 -16.63 -12.05
CA LEU A 55 -8.11 -15.22 -11.95
C LEU A 55 -8.92 -14.32 -10.97
N SER A 56 -8.29 -14.08 -9.81
CA SER A 56 -8.70 -13.10 -8.81
C SER A 56 -8.61 -11.65 -9.33
N ALA A 57 -9.73 -11.09 -9.76
CA ALA A 57 -9.89 -9.65 -9.91
C ALA A 57 -10.24 -9.04 -8.54
N ILE A 58 -9.39 -8.14 -8.04
CA ILE A 58 -9.72 -7.28 -6.89
C ILE A 58 -10.75 -6.27 -7.38
N VAL A 59 -12.00 -6.37 -6.94
CA VAL A 59 -13.00 -5.31 -7.13
C VAL A 59 -12.98 -4.45 -5.86
N PRO A 60 -12.37 -3.26 -5.88
CA PRO A 60 -12.52 -2.32 -4.78
C PRO A 60 -13.89 -1.67 -4.94
N ASP A 61 -14.95 -2.31 -4.45
CA ASP A 61 -16.25 -1.64 -4.36
C ASP A 61 -16.36 -0.96 -2.98
N PRO A 62 -16.47 0.39 -2.93
CA PRO A 62 -16.78 1.08 -1.69
C PRO A 62 -18.25 0.82 -1.36
N VAL A 63 -18.51 0.04 -0.31
CA VAL A 63 -19.89 -0.12 0.20
C VAL A 63 -20.32 1.18 0.87
N VAL A 64 -20.95 2.08 0.11
CA VAL A 64 -22.18 2.85 0.45
C VAL A 64 -23.02 3.05 -0.81
#